data_AF-D6K9F8-F1
#
_entry.id   AF-D6K9F8-F1
#
_cell.length_a   1.000
_cell.length_b   1.000
_cell.length_c   1.000
_cell.angle_alpha   90.00
_cell.angle_beta   90.00
_cell.angle_gamma   90.00
#
_symmetry.space_group_name_H-M   'P 1'
#
loop_
_entity.id
_entity.type
_entity.pdbx_description
1 polymer ?
#
loop_
_entity_poly.entity_id
_entity_poly.type
_entity_poly.pdbx_seq_one_letter_code
_entity_poly.pdbx_strand_id
1 'polypeptide(L)'
;MELFLRHGVRCVEASAYMGLTPHVVRYRLAGLRRDAAGRIVADNRLIAKISRPETAERFMRPAPAATVSALLEQGLITAEQASLAHHVPLADDITVEADSGGHTDRRPLPALLPAILRLRDHVQREHRYPVPVRVGAAGGLGTPVAVAAAFAMGAAYVVTGSVNQSCLESGASPVAKAMLAEAGIADCEMAPAADMFEMGVDLQVLKKGTLFPMRARRLYQLYQAHDGLEALPAEERARLEQQIFRRPLEEVWQDCVAYFQRRDPEQLTRAEGSPKRRMALVFRWYLGMASRWAVTGQEDRAQDYQIWCGPAMGSFNDWATGSYLKNPSNRRVADVAHHLMRGAAFHTRLAQLRLAGVHIPAGAADYRPVPLETPSDAAPTAGAR
;
A
#
# COMPACT_ATOMS: atom_id res chain seq x y z
N MET A 1 1.73 18.13 -1.45
CA MET A 1 3.19 18.41 -1.47
C MET A 1 3.54 19.69 -0.71
N GLU A 2 2.79 20.79 -0.84
CA GLU A 2 3.05 22.03 -0.06
C GLU A 2 3.19 21.81 1.45
N LEU A 3 2.28 21.03 2.05
CA LEU A 3 2.33 20.74 3.48
C LEU A 3 3.63 20.01 3.86
N PHE A 4 4.08 19.06 3.04
CA PHE A 4 5.32 18.33 3.26
C PHE A 4 6.55 19.24 3.21
N LEU A 5 6.59 20.14 2.22
CA LEU A 5 7.66 21.12 2.10
C LEU A 5 7.67 22.09 3.29
N ARG A 6 6.49 22.60 3.68
CA ARG A 6 6.33 23.50 4.83
C ARG A 6 6.81 22.87 6.14
N HIS A 7 6.53 21.59 6.35
CA HIS A 7 6.93 20.87 7.56
C HIS A 7 8.29 20.16 7.46
N GLY A 8 9.03 20.35 6.36
CA GLY A 8 10.35 19.74 6.20
C GLY A 8 10.34 18.21 6.14
N VAL A 9 9.27 17.60 5.63
CA VAL A 9 9.19 16.14 5.44
C VAL A 9 10.17 15.73 4.35
N ARG A 10 11.22 14.99 4.72
CA ARG A 10 12.36 14.66 3.86
C ARG A 10 12.27 13.33 3.12
N CYS A 11 11.22 12.55 3.33
CA CYS A 11 11.01 11.29 2.62
C CYS A 11 9.53 11.09 2.34
N VAL A 12 9.19 10.80 1.09
CA VAL A 12 7.82 10.53 0.65
C VAL A 12 7.78 9.21 -0.12
N GLU A 13 6.81 8.36 0.20
CA GLU A 13 6.39 7.28 -0.68
C GLU A 13 5.35 7.83 -1.67
N ALA A 14 5.64 7.77 -2.97
CA ALA A 14 4.75 8.17 -4.05
C ALA A 14 4.10 6.94 -4.68
N SER A 15 2.81 6.75 -4.47
CA SER A 15 2.01 5.62 -4.96
C SER A 15 0.85 6.06 -5.86
N ALA A 16 0.32 5.13 -6.65
CA ALA A 16 -0.83 5.33 -7.54
C ALA A 16 -0.64 6.38 -8.66
N TYR A 17 0.61 6.69 -9.04
CA TYR A 17 0.89 7.58 -10.17
C TYR A 17 0.76 6.84 -11.51
N MET A 18 -0.14 7.31 -12.38
CA MET A 18 -0.19 6.88 -13.79
C MET A 18 0.82 7.63 -14.66
N GLY A 19 1.27 8.80 -14.21
CA GLY A 19 2.23 9.68 -14.87
C GLY A 19 2.78 10.69 -13.86
N LEU A 20 3.86 11.37 -14.22
CA LEU A 20 4.44 12.39 -13.33
C LEU A 20 3.52 13.61 -13.24
N THR A 21 3.46 14.23 -12.07
CA THR A 21 2.75 15.50 -11.87
C THR A 21 3.74 16.60 -11.49
N PRO A 22 3.46 17.88 -11.80
CA PRO A 22 4.31 18.99 -11.39
C PRO A 22 4.57 19.00 -9.88
N HIS A 23 3.63 18.53 -9.07
CA HIS A 23 3.76 18.49 -7.61
C HIS A 23 4.84 17.52 -7.11
N VAL A 24 4.93 16.31 -7.65
CA VAL A 24 5.96 15.33 -7.23
C VAL A 24 7.34 15.75 -7.75
N VAL A 25 7.38 16.34 -8.95
CA VAL A 25 8.61 16.91 -9.50
C VAL A 25 9.10 18.06 -8.61
N ARG A 26 8.24 19.02 -8.28
CA ARG A 26 8.59 20.12 -7.38
C ARG A 26 9.10 19.62 -6.02
N TYR A 27 8.43 18.64 -5.42
CA TYR A 27 8.87 18.08 -4.12
C TYR A 27 10.31 17.58 -4.18
N ARG A 28 10.66 16.81 -5.23
CA ARG A 28 12.02 16.31 -5.45
C ARG A 28 13.00 17.47 -5.67
N LEU A 29 12.71 18.37 -6.59
CA LEU A 29 13.64 19.43 -7.01
C LEU A 29 13.88 20.48 -5.91
N ALA A 30 12.88 20.78 -5.09
CA ALA A 30 13.00 21.71 -3.97
C ALA A 30 14.01 21.26 -2.90
N GLY A 31 14.40 19.98 -2.90
CA GLY A 31 15.44 19.44 -2.02
C GLY A 31 16.85 19.46 -2.64
N LEU A 32 17.02 19.91 -3.88
CA LEU A 32 18.32 19.91 -4.55
C LEU A 32 19.18 21.11 -4.14
N ARG A 33 20.45 20.84 -3.89
CA ARG A 33 21.50 21.84 -3.67
C ARG A 33 22.88 21.25 -3.94
N ARG A 34 23.90 22.10 -4.02
CA ARG A 34 25.29 21.68 -3.89
C ARG A 34 25.74 21.73 -2.43
N ASP A 35 26.55 20.76 -2.00
CA ASP A 35 27.26 20.83 -0.72
C ASP A 35 28.56 21.65 -0.83
N ALA A 36 29.27 21.81 0.30
CA ALA A 36 30.53 22.57 0.34
C ALA A 36 31.65 21.97 -0.55
N ALA A 37 31.54 20.70 -0.95
CA ALA A 37 32.46 20.05 -1.88
C ALA A 37 31.95 20.09 -3.34
N GLY A 38 30.85 20.81 -3.61
CA GLY A 38 30.24 20.94 -4.93
C GLY A 38 29.39 19.73 -5.37
N ARG A 39 29.21 18.72 -4.51
CA ARG A 39 28.42 17.51 -4.82
C ARG A 39 26.94 17.82 -4.77
N ILE A 40 26.19 17.19 -5.65
CA ILE A 40 24.73 17.32 -5.70
C ILE A 40 24.12 16.52 -4.55
N VAL A 41 23.32 17.18 -3.72
CA VAL A 41 22.57 16.56 -2.63
C VAL A 41 21.09 16.76 -2.87
N ALA A 42 20.31 15.70 -2.65
CA ALA A 42 18.86 15.75 -2.62
C ALA A 42 18.38 15.53 -1.17
N ASP A 43 18.07 16.62 -0.47
CA ASP A 43 17.57 16.56 0.91
C ASP A 43 16.16 15.95 0.97
N ASN A 44 15.37 16.08 -0.11
CA ASN A 44 14.05 15.46 -0.23
C ASN A 44 14.16 14.15 -1.01
N ARG A 45 13.95 13.04 -0.31
CA ARG A 45 13.99 11.68 -0.86
C ARG A 45 12.62 11.23 -1.33
N LEU A 46 12.62 10.47 -2.41
CA LEU A 46 11.39 9.94 -3.00
C LEU A 46 11.52 8.44 -3.25
N ILE A 47 10.56 7.69 -2.71
CA ILE A 47 10.38 6.26 -2.95
C ILE A 47 9.14 6.10 -3.82
N ALA A 48 9.28 5.71 -5.09
CA ALA A 48 8.13 5.52 -5.97
C ALA A 48 7.65 4.07 -5.91
N LYS A 49 6.41 3.84 -5.46
CA LYS A 49 5.78 2.52 -5.44
C LYS A 49 4.97 2.30 -6.71
N ILE A 50 5.38 1.30 -7.49
CA ILE A 50 4.91 1.07 -8.85
C ILE A 50 4.62 -0.41 -9.08
N SER A 51 3.76 -0.70 -10.05
CA SER A 51 3.49 -2.06 -10.53
C SER A 51 3.82 -2.24 -12.01
N ARG A 52 4.22 -1.17 -12.72
CA ARG A 52 4.39 -1.18 -14.19
C ARG A 52 5.74 -0.60 -14.64
N PRO A 53 6.42 -1.21 -15.64
CA PRO A 53 7.70 -0.72 -16.16
C PRO A 53 7.65 0.72 -16.65
N GLU A 54 6.60 1.12 -17.36
CA GLU A 54 6.46 2.47 -17.93
C GLU A 54 6.38 3.57 -16.86
N THR A 55 5.78 3.27 -15.70
CA THR A 55 5.77 4.20 -14.57
C THR A 55 7.12 4.19 -13.87
N ALA A 56 7.73 3.02 -13.69
CA ALA A 56 9.05 2.90 -13.07
C ALA A 56 10.10 3.71 -13.82
N GLU A 57 10.13 3.62 -15.15
CA GLU A 57 11.11 4.33 -15.99
C GLU A 57 11.03 5.85 -15.79
N ARG A 58 9.82 6.42 -15.72
CA ARG A 58 9.62 7.86 -15.50
C ARG A 58 10.20 8.33 -14.17
N PHE A 59 10.14 7.51 -13.12
CA PHE A 59 10.72 7.85 -11.82
C PHE A 59 12.22 7.58 -11.74
N MET A 60 12.75 6.65 -12.54
CA MET A 60 14.18 6.36 -12.62
C MET A 60 14.95 7.40 -13.42
N ARG A 61 14.28 8.12 -14.34
CA ARG A 61 14.86 9.19 -15.18
C ARG A 61 14.85 10.55 -14.47
N PRO A 62 15.61 11.55 -14.98
CA PRO A 62 15.52 12.92 -14.47
C PRO A 62 14.14 13.53 -14.75
N ALA A 63 13.84 14.63 -14.07
CA ALA A 63 12.59 15.35 -14.28
C ALA A 63 12.46 15.83 -15.75
N PRO A 64 11.26 15.75 -16.37
CA PRO A 64 11.06 16.24 -17.74
C PRO A 64 11.35 17.73 -17.86
N ALA A 65 12.17 18.13 -18.84
CA ALA A 65 12.62 19.53 -19.01
C ALA A 65 11.47 20.54 -19.05
N ALA A 66 10.38 20.23 -19.77
CA ALA A 66 9.19 21.08 -19.83
C ALA A 66 8.55 21.33 -18.45
N THR A 67 8.52 20.31 -17.59
CA THR A 67 8.02 20.45 -16.22
C THR A 67 8.98 21.28 -15.36
N VAL A 68 10.30 21.10 -15.54
CA VAL A 68 11.32 21.90 -14.83
C VAL A 68 11.20 23.38 -15.21
N SER A 69 11.12 23.71 -16.50
CA SER A 69 10.96 25.08 -16.98
C SER A 69 9.69 25.73 -16.44
N ALA A 70 8.56 25.05 -16.51
CA ALA A 70 7.30 25.58 -15.98
C ALA A 70 7.36 25.85 -14.46
N LEU A 71 8.02 24.98 -13.69
CA LEU A 71 8.21 25.20 -12.24
C LEU A 71 9.14 26.39 -11.95
N LEU A 72 10.19 26.57 -12.77
CA LEU A 72 11.12 27.70 -12.64
C LEU A 72 10.42 29.03 -12.99
N GLU A 73 9.66 29.08 -14.09
CA GLU A 73 8.89 30.25 -14.51
C GLU A 73 7.86 30.69 -13.45
N GLN A 74 7.27 29.71 -12.74
CA GLN A 74 6.34 29.96 -11.63
C GLN A 74 7.04 30.34 -10.32
N GLY A 75 8.38 30.41 -10.28
CA GLY A 75 9.15 30.70 -9.07
C GLY A 75 9.07 29.62 -7.99
N LEU A 76 8.67 28.39 -8.36
CA LEU A 76 8.46 27.28 -7.42
C LEU A 76 9.73 26.49 -7.11
N ILE A 77 10.77 26.68 -7.92
CA ILE A 77 12.14 26.17 -7.75
C ILE A 77 13.15 27.26 -8.14
N THR A 78 14.38 27.16 -7.65
CA THR A 78 15.47 28.10 -8.00
C THR A 78 16.16 27.71 -9.33
N ALA A 79 16.88 28.66 -9.93
CA ALA A 79 17.70 28.38 -11.10
C ALA A 79 18.76 27.29 -10.84
N GLU A 80 19.35 27.29 -9.64
CA GLU A 80 20.27 26.22 -9.23
C GLU A 80 19.55 24.87 -9.23
N GLN A 81 18.41 24.75 -8.56
CA GLN A 81 17.62 23.51 -8.52
C GLN A 81 17.24 23.01 -9.91
N ALA A 82 16.83 23.91 -10.81
CA ALA A 82 16.50 23.58 -12.20
C ALA A 82 17.74 23.03 -12.95
N SER A 83 18.91 23.66 -12.78
CA SER A 83 20.16 23.19 -13.38
C SER A 83 20.60 21.82 -12.85
N LEU A 84 20.36 21.53 -11.56
CA LEU A 84 20.71 20.26 -10.93
C LEU A 84 19.77 19.12 -11.33
N ALA A 85 18.53 19.43 -11.76
CA ALA A 85 17.46 18.47 -12.00
C ALA A 85 17.84 17.34 -12.98
N HIS A 86 18.68 17.63 -13.98
CA HIS A 86 19.06 16.69 -15.03
C HIS A 86 20.13 15.67 -14.58
N HIS A 87 20.74 15.88 -13.42
CA HIS A 87 21.86 15.06 -12.92
C HIS A 87 21.44 14.02 -11.88
N VAL A 88 20.16 13.97 -11.53
CA VAL A 88 19.62 13.08 -10.50
C VAL A 88 18.39 12.34 -11.02
N PRO A 89 18.13 11.11 -10.57
CA PRO A 89 16.86 10.47 -10.82
C PRO A 89 15.75 11.19 -10.02
N LEU A 90 14.52 11.11 -10.52
CA LEU A 90 13.37 11.67 -9.83
C LEU A 90 13.11 10.96 -8.50
N ALA A 91 13.25 9.63 -8.45
CA ALA A 91 13.17 8.81 -7.24
C ALA A 91 14.53 8.18 -6.88
N ASP A 92 14.85 8.14 -5.59
CA ASP A 92 16.04 7.45 -5.08
C ASP A 92 15.84 5.94 -5.05
N ASP A 93 14.59 5.53 -4.85
CA ASP A 93 14.17 4.17 -4.64
C ASP A 93 12.87 3.89 -5.41
N ILE A 94 12.79 2.69 -5.99
CA ILE A 94 11.59 2.17 -6.64
C ILE A 94 11.11 0.95 -5.86
N THR A 95 9.90 1.00 -5.31
CA THR A 95 9.25 -0.17 -4.72
C THR A 95 8.45 -0.88 -5.81
N VAL A 96 8.83 -2.11 -6.14
CA VAL A 96 8.06 -2.98 -7.03
C VAL A 96 6.93 -3.62 -6.23
N GLU A 97 5.70 -3.16 -6.45
CA GLU A 97 4.50 -3.70 -5.83
C GLU A 97 3.88 -4.78 -6.72
N ALA A 98 4.01 -6.02 -6.27
CA ALA A 98 3.38 -7.20 -6.83
C ALA A 98 1.93 -7.36 -6.32
N ASP A 99 1.39 -8.57 -6.33
CA ASP A 99 0.11 -8.87 -5.70
C ASP A 99 0.08 -8.47 -4.22
N SER A 100 -0.84 -7.57 -3.87
CA SER A 100 -0.88 -6.87 -2.57
C SER A 100 -2.33 -6.61 -2.11
N GLY A 101 -2.52 -6.36 -0.81
CA GLY A 101 -3.81 -5.91 -0.29
C GLY A 101 -4.11 -4.46 -0.70
N GLY A 102 -5.39 -4.15 -0.94
CA GLY A 102 -5.79 -2.86 -1.51
C GLY A 102 -5.62 -2.84 -3.03
N HIS A 103 -5.36 -1.68 -3.62
CA HIS A 103 -5.20 -1.58 -5.08
C HIS A 103 -4.02 -2.41 -5.58
N THR A 104 -4.29 -3.31 -6.52
CA THR A 104 -3.25 -4.16 -7.11
C THR A 104 -3.61 -4.62 -8.52
N ASP A 105 -2.58 -4.72 -9.37
CA ASP A 105 -2.66 -5.38 -10.69
C ASP A 105 -2.48 -6.92 -10.57
N ARG A 106 -2.29 -7.46 -9.36
CA ARG A 106 -2.03 -8.90 -9.07
C ARG A 106 -0.84 -9.49 -9.82
N ARG A 107 0.22 -8.70 -9.98
CA ARG A 107 1.41 -9.13 -10.72
C ARG A 107 2.24 -10.11 -9.89
N PRO A 108 2.72 -11.22 -10.45
CA PRO A 108 3.63 -12.12 -9.74
C PRO A 108 4.98 -11.44 -9.46
N LEU A 109 5.40 -11.40 -8.20
CA LEU A 109 6.68 -10.81 -7.80
C LEU A 109 7.88 -11.42 -8.57
N PRO A 110 7.97 -12.76 -8.74
CA PRO A 110 9.10 -13.37 -9.46
C PRO A 110 9.22 -12.96 -10.93
N ALA A 111 8.12 -12.52 -11.55
CA ALA A 111 8.12 -12.03 -12.92
C ALA A 111 8.43 -10.52 -12.98
N LEU A 112 7.81 -9.74 -12.09
CA LEU A 112 7.87 -8.28 -12.14
C LEU A 112 9.21 -7.72 -11.64
N LEU A 113 9.72 -8.20 -10.50
CA LEU A 113 10.92 -7.64 -9.89
C LEU A 113 12.16 -7.72 -10.82
N PRO A 114 12.50 -8.87 -11.43
CA PRO A 114 13.63 -8.95 -12.35
C PRO A 114 13.49 -8.05 -13.58
N ALA A 115 12.26 -7.82 -14.06
CA ALA A 115 12.03 -6.91 -15.19
C ALA A 115 12.37 -5.45 -14.82
N ILE A 116 11.97 -5.00 -13.63
CA ILE A 116 12.26 -3.65 -13.14
C ILE A 116 13.74 -3.48 -12.79
N LEU A 117 14.40 -4.52 -12.28
CA LEU A 117 15.86 -4.52 -12.06
C LEU A 117 16.63 -4.30 -13.37
N ARG A 118 16.27 -5.02 -14.45
CA ARG A 118 16.87 -4.82 -15.78
C ARG A 118 16.63 -3.41 -16.32
N LEU A 119 15.42 -2.87 -16.11
CA LEU A 119 15.11 -1.49 -16.47
C LEU A 119 16.00 -0.50 -15.70
N ARG A 120 16.16 -0.67 -14.39
CA ARG A 120 17.08 0.14 -13.59
C ARG A 120 18.49 0.09 -14.16
N ASP A 121 18.99 -1.09 -14.48
CA ASP A 121 20.35 -1.25 -15.02
C ASP A 121 20.51 -0.56 -16.39
N HIS A 122 19.46 -0.57 -17.23
CA HIS A 122 19.44 0.17 -18.48
C HIS A 122 19.52 1.68 -18.26
N VAL A 123 18.66 2.24 -17.41
CA VAL A 123 18.65 3.67 -17.08
C VAL A 123 19.98 4.09 -16.44
N GLN A 124 20.55 3.27 -15.55
CA GLN A 124 21.84 3.55 -14.92
C GLN A 124 22.99 3.59 -15.92
N ARG A 125 23.00 2.75 -16.96
CA ARG A 125 24.03 2.80 -18.02
C ARG A 125 23.95 4.08 -18.86
N GLU A 126 22.73 4.57 -19.08
CA GLU A 126 22.47 5.79 -19.84
C GLU A 126 22.84 7.04 -19.04
N HIS A 127 22.31 7.18 -17.81
CA HIS A 127 22.43 8.41 -17.00
C HIS A 127 23.66 8.43 -16.09
N ARG A 128 24.24 7.26 -15.78
CA ARG A 128 25.45 7.10 -14.95
C ARG A 128 25.39 7.88 -13.63
N TYR A 129 24.25 7.81 -12.94
CA TYR A 129 24.08 8.51 -11.67
C TYR A 129 25.17 8.11 -10.67
N PRO A 130 25.70 9.07 -9.86
CA PRO A 130 26.70 8.76 -8.85
C PRO A 130 26.24 7.72 -7.83
N VAL A 131 24.93 7.73 -7.53
CA VAL A 131 24.26 6.72 -6.71
C VAL A 131 23.19 6.07 -7.59
N PRO A 132 23.31 4.76 -7.90
CA PRO A 132 22.30 4.07 -8.67
C PRO A 132 20.95 4.03 -7.95
N VAL A 133 19.86 4.15 -8.72
CA VAL A 133 18.50 3.93 -8.19
C VAL A 133 18.40 2.53 -7.61
N ARG A 134 17.87 2.42 -6.39
CA ARG A 134 17.66 1.14 -5.72
C ARG A 134 16.25 0.63 -6.03
N VAL A 135 16.10 -0.69 -6.12
CA VAL A 135 14.81 -1.33 -6.41
C VAL A 135 14.48 -2.27 -5.26
N GLY A 136 13.40 -1.98 -4.54
CA GLY A 136 12.85 -2.84 -3.50
C GLY A 136 11.64 -3.64 -3.97
N ALA A 137 11.12 -4.48 -3.09
CA ALA A 137 9.99 -5.37 -3.37
C ALA A 137 8.87 -5.25 -2.33
N ALA A 138 7.64 -5.29 -2.79
CA ALA A 138 6.42 -5.33 -1.99
C ALA A 138 5.41 -6.33 -2.59
N GLY A 139 4.43 -6.75 -1.79
CA GLY A 139 3.40 -7.71 -2.21
C GLY A 139 3.82 -9.17 -1.96
N GLY A 140 2.96 -9.94 -1.29
CA GLY A 140 3.22 -11.34 -0.94
C GLY A 140 4.25 -11.59 0.18
N LEU A 141 4.82 -10.54 0.79
CA LEU A 141 5.91 -10.66 1.77
C LEU A 141 5.42 -10.86 3.20
N GLY A 142 4.80 -12.02 3.45
CA GLY A 142 4.22 -12.39 4.75
C GLY A 142 5.12 -13.24 5.66
N THR A 143 6.18 -13.85 5.12
CA THR A 143 7.01 -14.82 5.85
C THR A 143 8.50 -14.56 5.66
N PRO A 144 9.35 -15.05 6.57
CA PRO A 144 10.79 -14.89 6.42
C PRO A 144 11.35 -15.51 5.13
N VAL A 145 10.78 -16.63 4.67
CA VAL A 145 11.15 -17.28 3.40
C VAL A 145 10.81 -16.40 2.20
N ALA A 146 9.62 -15.78 2.17
CA ALA A 146 9.23 -14.87 1.10
C ALA A 146 10.15 -13.64 1.04
N VAL A 147 10.53 -13.11 2.21
CA VAL A 147 11.49 -12.00 2.31
C VAL A 147 12.89 -12.42 1.84
N ALA A 148 13.38 -13.60 2.24
CA ALA A 148 14.65 -14.14 1.75
C ALA A 148 14.65 -14.32 0.22
N ALA A 149 13.54 -14.80 -0.35
CA ALA A 149 13.38 -14.95 -1.79
C ALA A 149 13.43 -13.59 -2.52
N ALA A 150 12.78 -12.56 -1.98
CA ALA A 150 12.85 -11.21 -2.55
C ALA A 150 14.29 -10.67 -2.59
N PHE A 151 15.05 -10.84 -1.50
CA PHE A 151 16.47 -10.47 -1.46
C PHE A 151 17.30 -11.30 -2.43
N ALA A 152 17.07 -12.61 -2.52
CA ALA A 152 17.76 -13.49 -3.47
C ALA A 152 17.51 -13.10 -4.94
N MET A 153 16.35 -12.52 -5.24
CA MET A 153 16.04 -11.96 -6.57
C MET A 153 16.71 -10.59 -6.85
N GLY A 154 17.35 -9.99 -5.85
CA GLY A 154 18.08 -8.72 -6.00
C GLY A 154 17.35 -7.48 -5.48
N ALA A 155 16.30 -7.64 -4.67
CA ALA A 155 15.68 -6.49 -4.00
C ALA A 155 16.67 -5.81 -3.04
N ALA A 156 16.75 -4.48 -3.09
CA ALA A 156 17.57 -3.66 -2.20
C ALA A 156 16.95 -3.51 -0.80
N TYR A 157 15.63 -3.61 -0.72
CA TYR A 157 14.83 -3.58 0.50
C TYR A 157 13.48 -4.28 0.25
N VAL A 158 12.75 -4.57 1.32
CA VAL A 158 11.41 -5.15 1.27
C VAL A 158 10.41 -4.24 1.97
N VAL A 159 9.15 -4.30 1.55
CA VAL A 159 8.04 -3.55 2.14
C VAL A 159 6.92 -4.52 2.51
N THR A 160 6.44 -4.39 3.75
CA THR A 160 5.29 -5.12 4.26
C THR A 160 4.08 -4.19 4.35
N GLY A 161 2.88 -4.76 4.18
CA GLY A 161 1.62 -4.02 4.23
C GLY A 161 0.58 -4.76 5.07
N SER A 162 -0.03 -5.81 4.50
CA SER A 162 -1.12 -6.54 5.15
C SER A 162 -0.77 -6.98 6.59
N VAL A 163 0.39 -7.60 6.80
CA VAL A 163 0.82 -8.07 8.15
C VAL A 163 0.83 -6.95 9.20
N ASN A 164 1.23 -5.74 8.81
CA ASN A 164 1.30 -4.57 9.69
C ASN A 164 -0.10 -4.12 10.14
N GLN A 165 -1.14 -4.35 9.33
CA GLN A 165 -2.50 -3.99 9.68
C GLN A 165 -3.05 -4.82 10.85
N SER A 166 -2.52 -6.03 11.09
CA SER A 166 -2.87 -6.84 12.26
C SER A 166 -2.11 -6.46 13.54
N CYS A 167 -1.18 -5.51 13.47
CA CYS A 167 -0.37 -5.10 14.61
C CYS A 167 -1.09 -4.08 15.51
N LEU A 168 -0.67 -4.00 16.77
CA LEU A 168 -1.23 -3.11 17.78
C LEU A 168 -1.25 -1.64 17.32
N GLU A 169 -0.18 -1.21 16.67
CA GLU A 169 0.05 0.17 16.23
C GLU A 169 -0.81 0.58 15.03
N SER A 170 -1.45 -0.37 14.35
CA SER A 170 -2.35 -0.07 13.24
C SER A 170 -3.60 0.68 13.71
N GLY A 171 -4.07 1.63 12.90
CA GLY A 171 -5.35 2.33 13.11
C GLY A 171 -6.60 1.49 12.84
N ALA A 172 -6.47 0.20 12.53
CA ALA A 172 -7.61 -0.71 12.41
C ALA A 172 -8.28 -0.97 13.78
N SER A 173 -9.60 -1.19 13.78
CA SER A 173 -10.33 -1.54 14.99
C SER A 173 -9.88 -2.89 15.59
N PRO A 174 -10.10 -3.12 16.90
CA PRO A 174 -9.82 -4.42 17.52
C PRO A 174 -10.51 -5.60 16.81
N VAL A 175 -11.76 -5.40 16.36
CA VAL A 175 -12.52 -6.41 15.61
C VAL A 175 -11.85 -6.71 14.27
N ALA A 176 -11.47 -5.68 13.51
CA ALA A 176 -10.77 -5.86 12.24
C ALA A 176 -9.41 -6.57 12.42
N LYS A 177 -8.65 -6.24 13.47
CA LYS A 177 -7.39 -6.93 13.81
C LYS A 177 -7.61 -8.41 14.15
N ALA A 178 -8.68 -8.73 14.88
CA ALA A 178 -9.05 -10.12 15.17
C ALA A 178 -9.43 -10.89 13.88
N MET A 179 -10.19 -10.27 12.97
CA MET A 179 -10.52 -10.86 11.67
C MET A 179 -9.26 -11.13 10.83
N LEU A 180 -8.32 -10.17 10.81
CA LEU A 180 -7.03 -10.32 10.11
C LEU A 180 -6.17 -11.45 10.69
N ALA A 181 -6.18 -11.66 12.01
CA ALA A 181 -5.42 -12.72 12.66
C ALA A 181 -5.94 -14.14 12.34
N GLU A 182 -7.21 -14.24 11.95
CA GLU A 182 -7.89 -15.48 11.56
C GLU A 182 -7.85 -15.74 10.04
N ALA A 183 -7.31 -14.81 9.26
CA ALA A 183 -7.25 -14.95 7.80
C ALA A 183 -6.29 -16.07 7.37
N GLY A 184 -6.75 -16.95 6.50
CA GLY A 184 -5.92 -17.92 5.78
C GLY A 184 -5.45 -17.38 4.42
N ILE A 185 -4.59 -18.15 3.75
CA ILE A 185 -4.02 -17.74 2.44
C ILE A 185 -5.08 -17.56 1.34
N ALA A 186 -6.19 -18.28 1.44
CA ALA A 186 -7.28 -18.27 0.46
C ALA A 186 -8.42 -17.29 0.82
N ASP A 187 -8.27 -16.51 1.89
CA ASP A 187 -9.33 -15.67 2.47
C ASP A 187 -9.34 -14.23 1.95
N CYS A 188 -8.67 -13.98 0.82
CA CYS A 188 -8.69 -12.69 0.13
C CYS A 188 -9.32 -12.82 -1.26
N GLU A 189 -9.92 -11.76 -1.76
CA GLU A 189 -10.47 -11.68 -3.11
C GLU A 189 -10.52 -10.24 -3.64
N MET A 190 -10.76 -10.07 -4.94
CA MET A 190 -10.92 -8.76 -5.56
C MET A 190 -12.36 -8.24 -5.40
N ALA A 191 -12.52 -6.96 -5.07
CA ALA A 191 -13.82 -6.30 -5.00
C ALA A 191 -13.75 -4.88 -5.59
N PRO A 192 -14.88 -4.34 -6.07
CA PRO A 192 -14.93 -2.99 -6.63
C PRO A 192 -14.39 -1.93 -5.66
N ALA A 193 -13.50 -1.09 -6.16
CA ALA A 193 -12.96 0.04 -5.44
C ALA A 193 -13.97 1.21 -5.38
N ALA A 194 -13.89 2.02 -4.31
CA ALA A 194 -14.76 3.19 -4.16
C ALA A 194 -14.31 4.33 -5.08
N ASP A 195 -13.00 4.51 -5.20
CA ASP A 195 -12.36 5.33 -6.21
C ASP A 195 -12.37 4.57 -7.55
N MET A 196 -12.67 5.29 -8.64
CA MET A 196 -12.72 4.70 -9.97
C MET A 196 -13.74 3.54 -10.12
N PHE A 197 -14.75 3.49 -9.25
CA PHE A 197 -15.85 2.50 -9.29
C PHE A 197 -16.48 2.43 -10.68
N GLU A 198 -16.75 3.58 -11.28
CA GLU A 198 -17.38 3.70 -12.60
C GLU A 198 -16.51 3.09 -13.73
N MET A 199 -15.20 2.99 -13.51
CA MET A 199 -14.23 2.42 -14.45
C MET A 199 -13.97 0.93 -14.21
N GLY A 200 -14.63 0.31 -13.22
CA GLY A 200 -14.47 -1.11 -12.92
C GLY A 200 -13.12 -1.48 -12.30
N VAL A 201 -12.48 -0.54 -11.60
CA VAL A 201 -11.26 -0.83 -10.86
C VAL A 201 -11.62 -1.65 -9.62
N ASP A 202 -10.87 -2.74 -9.41
CA ASP A 202 -10.97 -3.57 -8.22
C ASP A 202 -9.76 -3.34 -7.29
N LEU A 203 -9.95 -3.75 -6.04
CA LEU A 203 -8.91 -3.83 -5.01
C LEU A 203 -9.03 -5.16 -4.25
N GLN A 204 -7.94 -5.62 -3.62
CA GLN A 204 -7.89 -6.89 -2.89
C GLN A 204 -8.25 -6.71 -1.42
N VAL A 205 -9.23 -7.48 -0.95
CA VAL A 205 -9.84 -7.40 0.38
C VAL A 205 -9.98 -8.76 1.03
N LEU A 206 -10.07 -8.75 2.36
CA LEU A 206 -10.49 -9.92 3.14
C LEU A 206 -11.94 -10.30 2.80
N LYS A 207 -12.20 -11.60 2.62
CA LYS A 207 -13.56 -12.16 2.46
C LYS A 207 -14.05 -12.97 3.65
N LYS A 208 -13.14 -13.44 4.51
CA LYS A 208 -13.52 -14.22 5.69
C LYS A 208 -14.07 -13.29 6.77
N GLY A 209 -15.26 -13.62 7.29
CA GLY A 209 -15.93 -12.86 8.35
C GLY A 209 -16.63 -11.58 7.90
N THR A 210 -16.62 -11.25 6.60
CA THR A 210 -17.30 -10.07 6.04
C THR A 210 -18.00 -10.43 4.73
N LEU A 211 -19.15 -9.82 4.48
CA LEU A 211 -19.91 -9.92 3.23
C LEU A 211 -19.57 -8.77 2.26
N PHE A 212 -18.65 -7.88 2.63
CA PHE A 212 -18.27 -6.72 1.84
C PHE A 212 -17.95 -7.06 0.38
N PRO A 213 -17.07 -8.04 0.05
CA PRO A 213 -16.69 -8.29 -1.34
C PRO A 213 -17.89 -8.70 -2.21
N MET A 214 -18.77 -9.55 -1.68
CA MET A 214 -20.01 -9.98 -2.33
C MET A 214 -20.95 -8.79 -2.56
N ARG A 215 -21.17 -7.98 -1.52
CA ARG A 215 -22.04 -6.79 -1.58
C ARG A 215 -21.52 -5.75 -2.58
N ALA A 216 -20.21 -5.47 -2.55
CA ALA A 216 -19.56 -4.54 -3.48
C ALA A 216 -19.70 -5.00 -4.95
N ARG A 217 -19.48 -6.28 -5.24
CA ARG A 217 -19.72 -6.84 -6.58
C ARG A 217 -21.17 -6.72 -7.00
N ARG A 218 -22.12 -6.95 -6.09
CA ARG A 218 -23.54 -6.79 -6.40
C ARG A 218 -23.88 -5.35 -6.79
N LEU A 219 -23.36 -4.37 -6.05
CA LEU A 219 -23.51 -2.96 -6.41
C LEU A 219 -22.94 -2.65 -7.80
N TYR A 220 -21.76 -3.19 -8.13
CA TYR A 220 -21.19 -2.98 -9.46
C TYR A 220 -21.99 -3.64 -10.59
N GLN A 221 -22.52 -4.86 -10.37
CA GLN A 221 -23.39 -5.53 -11.33
C GLN A 221 -24.67 -4.72 -11.60
N LEU A 222 -25.32 -4.23 -10.54
CA LEU A 222 -26.50 -3.38 -10.65
C LEU A 222 -26.15 -2.05 -11.33
N TYR A 223 -24.99 -1.47 -11.00
CA TYR A 223 -24.50 -0.28 -11.67
C TYR A 223 -24.34 -0.50 -13.16
N GLN A 224 -23.79 -1.63 -13.61
CA GLN A 224 -23.65 -1.93 -15.04
C GLN A 224 -25.02 -2.16 -15.71
N ALA A 225 -25.91 -2.91 -15.06
CA ALA A 225 -27.16 -3.37 -15.68
C ALA A 225 -28.28 -2.33 -15.77
N HIS A 226 -28.24 -1.23 -15.01
CA HIS A 226 -29.35 -0.27 -14.91
C HIS A 226 -28.91 1.17 -15.11
N ASP A 227 -29.77 2.03 -15.69
CA ASP A 227 -29.42 3.42 -16.02
C ASP A 227 -29.46 4.40 -14.84
N GLY A 228 -29.96 3.97 -13.69
CA GLY A 228 -30.09 4.79 -12.49
C GLY A 228 -30.78 4.04 -11.35
N LEU A 229 -30.93 4.70 -10.20
CA LEU A 229 -31.58 4.13 -9.01
C LEU A 229 -33.06 3.83 -9.25
N GLU A 230 -33.71 4.64 -10.07
CA GLU A 230 -35.13 4.55 -10.42
C GLU A 230 -35.41 3.40 -11.41
N ALA A 231 -34.39 2.95 -12.14
CA ALA A 231 -34.48 1.82 -13.08
C ALA A 231 -34.23 0.45 -12.41
N LEU A 232 -33.95 0.43 -11.10
CA LEU A 232 -33.77 -0.81 -10.36
C LEU A 232 -35.12 -1.52 -10.18
N PRO A 233 -35.20 -2.85 -10.40
CA PRO A 233 -36.38 -3.63 -10.05
C PRO A 233 -36.75 -3.43 -8.57
N ALA A 234 -38.04 -3.32 -8.27
CA ALA A 234 -38.51 -3.00 -6.91
C ALA A 234 -37.97 -3.96 -5.84
N GLU A 235 -37.89 -5.26 -6.15
CA GLU A 235 -37.33 -6.26 -5.26
C GLU A 235 -35.84 -6.04 -4.99
N GLU A 236 -35.06 -5.68 -6.03
CA GLU A 236 -33.63 -5.42 -5.89
C GLU A 236 -33.37 -4.15 -5.08
N ARG A 237 -34.16 -3.09 -5.32
CA ARG A 237 -34.11 -1.88 -4.51
C ARG A 237 -34.40 -2.19 -3.04
N ALA A 238 -35.46 -2.95 -2.74
CA ALA A 238 -35.81 -3.32 -1.37
C ALA A 238 -34.68 -4.13 -0.70
N ARG A 239 -34.06 -5.07 -1.42
CA ARG A 239 -32.91 -5.85 -0.92
C ARG A 239 -31.71 -4.94 -0.59
N LEU A 240 -31.39 -3.98 -1.45
CA LEU A 240 -30.32 -3.02 -1.19
C LEU A 240 -30.58 -2.21 0.09
N GLU A 241 -31.79 -1.64 0.20
CA GLU A 241 -32.19 -0.81 1.34
C GLU A 241 -32.21 -1.60 2.65
N GLN A 242 -32.60 -2.88 2.64
CA GLN A 242 -32.65 -3.72 3.84
C GLN A 242 -31.29 -4.33 4.22
N GLN A 243 -30.54 -4.85 3.25
CA GLN A 243 -29.39 -5.71 3.54
C GLN A 243 -28.03 -5.01 3.45
N ILE A 244 -27.91 -3.96 2.64
CA ILE A 244 -26.64 -3.26 2.37
C ILE A 244 -26.67 -1.88 3.00
N PHE A 245 -27.57 -1.02 2.53
CA PHE A 245 -27.65 0.36 3.01
C PHE A 245 -28.26 0.43 4.41
N ARG A 246 -29.19 -0.47 4.74
CA ARG A 246 -29.98 -0.48 6.00
C ARG A 246 -30.76 0.83 6.20
N ARG A 247 -31.18 1.43 5.09
CA ARG A 247 -31.99 2.66 5.00
C ARG A 247 -32.41 2.90 3.55
N PRO A 248 -33.44 3.74 3.32
CA PRO A 248 -33.84 4.14 1.98
C PRO A 248 -32.69 4.76 1.17
N LEU A 249 -32.61 4.45 -0.13
CA LEU A 249 -31.55 5.01 -1.00
C LEU A 249 -31.65 6.53 -1.14
N GLU A 250 -32.85 7.08 -0.95
CA GLU A 250 -33.09 8.53 -0.98
C GLU A 250 -32.38 9.24 0.20
N GLU A 251 -32.40 8.64 1.39
CA GLU A 251 -31.68 9.19 2.55
C GLU A 251 -30.16 9.16 2.34
N VAL A 252 -29.65 8.06 1.77
CA VAL A 252 -28.23 7.93 1.42
C VAL A 252 -27.83 8.99 0.39
N TRP A 253 -28.70 9.29 -0.57
CA TRP A 253 -28.46 10.37 -1.53
C TRP A 253 -28.36 11.73 -0.84
N GLN A 254 -29.21 12.03 0.15
CA GLN A 254 -29.10 13.28 0.92
C GLN A 254 -27.80 13.36 1.71
N ASP A 255 -27.31 12.25 2.27
CA ASP A 255 -25.98 12.18 2.91
C ASP A 255 -24.86 12.51 1.91
N CYS A 256 -24.94 11.97 0.69
CA CYS A 256 -24.00 12.31 -0.39
C CYS A 256 -24.04 13.80 -0.75
N VAL A 257 -25.24 14.38 -0.90
CA VAL A 257 -25.41 15.81 -1.19
C VAL A 257 -24.76 16.66 -0.09
N ALA A 258 -25.07 16.39 1.17
CA ALA A 258 -24.51 17.14 2.30
C ALA A 258 -22.98 17.01 2.38
N TYR A 259 -22.42 15.84 2.07
CA TYR A 259 -20.97 15.61 2.04
C TYR A 259 -20.28 16.39 0.91
N PHE A 260 -20.77 16.25 -0.33
CA PHE A 260 -20.13 16.87 -1.50
C PHE A 260 -20.33 18.39 -1.55
N GLN A 261 -21.46 18.92 -1.05
CA GLN A 261 -21.64 20.37 -0.90
C GLN A 261 -20.51 21.04 -0.10
N ARG A 262 -19.95 20.35 0.89
CA ARG A 262 -18.84 20.89 1.71
C ARG A 262 -17.47 20.58 1.11
N ARG A 263 -17.32 19.42 0.46
CA ARG A 263 -16.01 18.88 0.11
C ARG A 263 -15.60 19.09 -1.35
N ASP A 264 -16.56 18.93 -2.27
CA ASP A 264 -16.37 18.95 -3.71
C ASP A 264 -17.73 19.13 -4.42
N PRO A 265 -18.28 20.37 -4.49
CA PRO A 265 -19.59 20.64 -5.09
C PRO A 265 -19.69 20.26 -6.57
N GLU A 266 -18.57 20.19 -7.29
CA GLU A 266 -18.52 19.85 -8.71
C GLU A 266 -19.06 18.43 -8.97
N GLN A 267 -18.91 17.51 -8.01
CA GLN A 267 -19.51 16.16 -8.10
C GLN A 267 -21.04 16.22 -8.22
N LEU A 268 -21.68 17.16 -7.53
CA LEU A 268 -23.13 17.32 -7.56
C LEU A 268 -23.57 17.93 -8.89
N THR A 269 -22.89 18.95 -9.37
CA THR A 269 -23.13 19.53 -10.70
C THR A 269 -22.98 18.48 -11.79
N ARG A 270 -21.99 17.59 -11.69
CA ARG A 270 -21.79 16.51 -12.64
C ARG A 270 -22.86 15.41 -12.53
N ALA A 271 -23.46 15.20 -11.35
CA ALA A 271 -24.52 14.22 -11.15
C ALA A 271 -25.90 14.75 -11.53
N GLU A 272 -26.07 16.07 -11.60
CA GLU A 272 -27.30 16.72 -12.04
C GLU A 272 -27.70 16.25 -13.45
N GLY A 273 -28.95 15.81 -13.60
CA GLY A 273 -29.45 15.25 -14.86
C GLY A 273 -28.88 13.88 -15.26
N SER A 274 -28.05 13.24 -14.41
CA SER A 274 -27.46 11.92 -14.68
C SER A 274 -27.85 10.89 -13.61
N PRO A 275 -28.96 10.14 -13.81
CA PRO A 275 -29.39 9.09 -12.88
C PRO A 275 -28.29 8.04 -12.61
N LYS A 276 -27.48 7.72 -13.63
CA LYS A 276 -26.35 6.80 -13.54
C LYS A 276 -25.27 7.28 -12.58
N ARG A 277 -24.89 8.58 -12.66
CA ARG A 277 -23.89 9.17 -11.76
C ARG A 277 -24.42 9.28 -10.34
N ARG A 278 -25.69 9.64 -10.17
CA ARG A 278 -26.37 9.61 -8.86
C ARG A 278 -26.29 8.22 -8.22
N MET A 279 -26.60 7.18 -9.00
CA MET A 279 -26.46 5.79 -8.55
C MET A 279 -25.02 5.45 -8.14
N ALA A 280 -24.02 5.83 -8.94
CA ALA A 280 -22.62 5.62 -8.61
C ALA A 280 -22.24 6.28 -7.27
N LEU A 281 -22.65 7.53 -7.03
CA LEU A 281 -22.35 8.23 -5.77
C LEU A 281 -23.00 7.53 -4.56
N VAL A 282 -24.24 7.06 -4.67
CA VAL A 282 -24.91 6.28 -3.62
C VAL A 282 -24.19 4.95 -3.38
N PHE A 283 -23.77 4.24 -4.43
CA PHE A 283 -23.05 2.97 -4.24
C PHE A 283 -21.65 3.18 -3.65
N ARG A 284 -20.95 4.22 -4.09
CA ARG A 284 -19.64 4.63 -3.55
C ARG A 284 -19.72 5.07 -2.10
N TRP A 285 -20.87 5.59 -1.64
CA TRP A 285 -21.10 5.84 -0.21
C TRP A 285 -20.93 4.55 0.60
N TYR A 286 -21.55 3.44 0.19
CA TYR A 286 -21.40 2.17 0.90
C TYR A 286 -19.94 1.70 0.88
N LEU A 287 -19.27 1.77 -0.27
CA LEU A 287 -17.87 1.35 -0.39
C LEU A 287 -16.94 2.19 0.51
N GLY A 288 -17.13 3.51 0.57
CA GLY A 288 -16.37 4.39 1.45
C GLY A 288 -16.69 4.17 2.93
N MET A 289 -17.96 4.00 3.27
CA MET A 289 -18.41 3.76 4.65
C MET A 289 -17.95 2.39 5.17
N ALA A 290 -17.91 1.36 4.32
CA ALA A 290 -17.39 0.04 4.66
C ALA A 290 -15.94 0.08 5.17
N SER A 291 -15.09 0.91 4.58
CA SER A 291 -13.73 1.15 5.08
C SER A 291 -13.74 1.89 6.42
N ARG A 292 -14.57 2.93 6.54
CA ARG A 292 -14.70 3.69 7.79
C ARG A 292 -15.19 2.81 8.94
N TRP A 293 -16.19 1.96 8.73
CA TRP A 293 -16.73 1.05 9.75
C TRP A 293 -15.66 0.09 10.27
N ALA A 294 -14.80 -0.42 9.39
CA ALA A 294 -13.70 -1.30 9.79
C ALA A 294 -12.65 -0.57 10.65
N VAL A 295 -12.39 0.71 10.38
CA VAL A 295 -11.48 1.55 11.16
C VAL A 295 -12.08 1.91 12.52
N THR A 296 -13.33 2.37 12.56
CA THR A 296 -13.98 2.82 13.80
C THR A 296 -14.50 1.67 14.65
N GLY A 297 -14.59 0.45 14.11
CA GLY A 297 -15.10 -0.71 14.84
C GLY A 297 -16.61 -0.63 15.08
N GLN A 298 -17.38 -0.14 14.11
CA GLN A 298 -18.83 -0.07 14.25
C GLN A 298 -19.43 -1.48 14.30
N GLU A 299 -19.88 -1.91 15.48
CA GLU A 299 -20.23 -3.31 15.77
C GLU A 299 -21.39 -3.85 14.92
N ASP A 300 -22.45 -3.06 14.75
CA ASP A 300 -23.62 -3.44 13.95
C ASP A 300 -23.31 -3.57 12.45
N ARG A 301 -22.13 -3.13 12.02
CA ARG A 301 -21.63 -3.14 10.63
C ARG A 301 -20.48 -4.11 10.40
N ALA A 302 -20.14 -5.00 11.34
CA ALA A 302 -19.00 -5.93 11.19
C ALA A 302 -19.04 -6.75 9.88
N GLN A 303 -20.23 -7.18 9.44
CA GLN A 303 -20.39 -7.91 8.17
C GLN A 303 -20.17 -7.04 6.91
N ASP A 304 -20.11 -5.72 7.05
CA ASP A 304 -19.89 -4.77 5.96
C ASP A 304 -18.43 -4.27 5.91
N TYR A 305 -17.55 -4.73 6.79
CA TYR A 305 -16.19 -4.20 6.86
C TYR A 305 -15.41 -4.46 5.57
N GLN A 306 -14.91 -3.37 4.98
CA GLN A 306 -13.90 -3.42 3.94
C GLN A 306 -12.52 -3.42 4.59
N ILE A 307 -11.81 -4.53 4.51
CA ILE A 307 -10.46 -4.68 5.05
C ILE A 307 -9.51 -5.01 3.90
N TRP A 308 -8.64 -4.08 3.53
CA TRP A 308 -7.64 -4.27 2.48
C TRP A 308 -6.58 -5.27 2.91
N CYS A 309 -6.61 -6.47 2.34
CA CYS A 309 -5.77 -7.57 2.77
C CYS A 309 -5.40 -8.42 1.57
N GLY A 310 -4.14 -8.85 1.50
CA GLY A 310 -3.66 -9.82 0.51
C GLY A 310 -3.21 -11.13 1.18
N PRO A 311 -2.85 -12.15 0.36
CA PRO A 311 -2.48 -13.48 0.86
C PRO A 311 -1.25 -13.50 1.79
N ALA A 312 -0.46 -12.42 1.81
CA ALA A 312 0.63 -12.23 2.76
C ALA A 312 0.17 -12.29 4.23
N MET A 313 -1.06 -11.89 4.56
CA MET A 313 -1.59 -12.05 5.91
C MET A 313 -1.80 -13.53 6.26
N GLY A 314 -2.38 -14.29 5.32
CA GLY A 314 -2.63 -15.71 5.53
C GLY A 314 -1.36 -16.52 5.70
N SER A 315 -0.34 -16.26 4.89
CA SER A 315 0.97 -16.92 5.04
C SER A 315 1.69 -16.52 6.34
N PHE A 316 1.54 -15.25 6.77
CA PHE A 316 2.03 -14.80 8.06
C PHE A 316 1.34 -15.52 9.22
N ASN A 317 0.01 -15.63 9.20
CA ASN A 317 -0.76 -16.30 10.26
C ASN A 317 -0.42 -17.79 10.37
N ASP A 318 -0.24 -18.46 9.23
CA ASP A 318 0.22 -19.86 9.18
C ASP A 318 1.60 -20.01 9.85
N TRP A 319 2.58 -19.22 9.41
CA TRP A 319 3.91 -19.18 10.02
C TRP A 319 3.90 -18.84 11.53
N ALA A 320 2.98 -17.96 11.96
CA ALA A 320 2.87 -17.53 13.35
C ALA A 320 2.13 -18.52 14.27
N THR A 321 1.42 -19.51 13.73
CA THR A 321 0.48 -20.38 14.49
C THR A 321 1.13 -21.09 15.69
N GLY A 322 2.40 -21.47 15.59
CA GLY A 322 3.14 -22.13 16.67
C GLY A 322 3.83 -21.18 17.65
N SER A 323 3.49 -19.89 17.66
CA SER A 323 4.25 -18.86 18.37
C SER A 323 3.39 -17.87 19.15
N TYR A 324 4.06 -17.00 19.92
CA TYR A 324 3.40 -15.91 20.63
C TYR A 324 2.69 -14.92 19.69
N LEU A 325 3.14 -14.77 18.43
CA LEU A 325 2.55 -13.89 17.44
C LEU A 325 1.20 -14.38 16.88
N LYS A 326 0.79 -15.63 17.19
CA LYS A 326 -0.56 -16.12 16.87
C LYS A 326 -1.61 -15.17 17.43
N ASN A 327 -1.44 -14.75 18.68
CA ASN A 327 -2.35 -13.80 19.31
C ASN A 327 -2.10 -12.38 18.78
N PRO A 328 -3.10 -11.71 18.17
CA PRO A 328 -2.94 -10.34 17.67
C PRO A 328 -2.54 -9.34 18.76
N SER A 329 -2.85 -9.58 20.04
CA SER A 329 -2.40 -8.71 21.14
C SER A 329 -0.88 -8.68 21.33
N ASN A 330 -0.17 -9.64 20.74
CA ASN A 330 1.29 -9.74 20.81
C ASN A 330 1.99 -9.18 19.56
N ARG A 331 1.23 -8.74 18.55
CA ARG A 331 1.79 -8.28 17.27
C ARG A 331 2.19 -6.81 17.38
N ARG A 332 3.45 -6.55 17.66
CA ARG A 332 4.08 -5.23 17.51
C ARG A 332 4.73 -5.15 16.13
N VAL A 333 4.53 -4.05 15.42
CA VAL A 333 5.09 -3.89 14.06
C VAL A 333 6.61 -4.04 14.02
N ALA A 334 7.31 -3.58 15.07
CA ALA A 334 8.76 -3.73 15.19
C ALA A 334 9.21 -5.19 15.36
N ASP A 335 8.50 -5.97 16.19
CA ASP A 335 8.76 -7.40 16.39
C ASP A 335 8.54 -8.18 15.10
N VAL A 336 7.42 -7.90 14.41
CA VAL A 336 7.10 -8.51 13.12
C VAL A 336 8.21 -8.22 12.11
N ALA A 337 8.63 -6.97 11.97
CA ALA A 337 9.74 -6.60 11.09
C ALA A 337 11.05 -7.31 11.47
N HIS A 338 11.38 -7.36 12.78
CA HIS A 338 12.58 -8.03 13.27
C HIS A 338 12.57 -9.52 12.90
N HIS A 339 11.46 -10.23 13.16
CA HIS A 339 11.36 -11.65 12.87
C HIS A 339 11.40 -11.96 11.38
N LEU A 340 10.75 -11.15 10.55
CA LEU A 340 10.81 -11.31 9.10
C LEU A 340 12.25 -11.15 8.58
N MET A 341 12.97 -10.13 9.04
CA MET A 341 14.36 -9.87 8.62
C MET A 341 15.35 -10.91 9.18
N ARG A 342 15.25 -11.24 10.48
CA ARG A 342 16.12 -12.24 11.12
C ARG A 342 15.89 -13.63 10.56
N GLY A 343 14.63 -14.01 10.36
CA GLY A 343 14.29 -15.27 9.73
C GLY A 343 14.74 -15.31 8.26
N ALA A 344 14.67 -14.19 7.53
CA ALA A 344 15.20 -14.14 6.16
C ALA A 344 16.71 -14.40 6.13
N ALA A 345 17.47 -13.77 7.03
CA ALA A 345 18.90 -14.02 7.17
C ALA A 345 19.19 -15.50 7.54
N PHE A 346 18.38 -16.09 8.42
CA PHE A 346 18.45 -17.51 8.76
C PHE A 346 18.23 -18.40 7.53
N HIS A 347 17.16 -18.18 6.76
CA HIS A 347 16.89 -18.99 5.57
C HIS A 347 17.93 -18.80 4.45
N THR A 348 18.50 -17.60 4.31
CA THR A 348 19.63 -17.38 3.41
C THR A 348 20.85 -18.21 3.83
N ARG A 349 21.16 -18.29 5.13
CA ARG A 349 22.23 -19.16 5.65
C ARG A 349 21.94 -20.64 5.40
N LEU A 350 20.70 -21.09 5.63
CA LEU A 350 20.32 -22.47 5.33
C LEU A 350 20.50 -22.80 3.85
N ALA A 351 20.14 -21.88 2.95
CA ALA A 351 20.35 -22.06 1.51
C ALA A 351 21.85 -22.20 1.17
N GLN A 352 22.71 -21.38 1.77
CA GLN A 352 24.17 -21.48 1.58
C GLN A 352 24.73 -22.83 2.07
N LEU A 353 24.31 -23.30 3.25
CA LEU A 353 24.72 -24.59 3.80
C LEU A 353 24.27 -25.76 2.92
N ARG A 354 23.04 -25.71 2.38
CA ARG A 354 22.54 -26.72 1.43
C ARG A 354 23.38 -26.75 0.15
N LEU A 355 23.73 -25.58 -0.40
CA LEU A 355 24.62 -25.48 -1.57
C LEU A 355 26.02 -26.04 -1.29
N ALA A 356 26.49 -25.95 -0.05
CA ALA A 356 27.75 -26.55 0.40
C ALA A 356 27.65 -28.06 0.72
N GLY A 357 26.50 -28.70 0.47
CA GLY A 357 26.30 -30.14 0.68
C GLY A 357 25.96 -30.54 2.12
N VAL A 358 25.69 -29.58 3.02
CA VAL A 358 25.33 -29.87 4.41
C VAL A 358 23.89 -30.39 4.48
N HIS A 359 23.72 -31.56 5.08
CA HIS A 359 22.39 -32.09 5.42
C HIS A 359 21.86 -31.39 6.67
N ILE A 360 20.75 -30.66 6.54
CA ILE A 360 20.10 -29.94 7.64
C ILE A 360 18.86 -30.73 8.07
N PRO A 361 18.79 -31.21 9.32
CA PRO A 361 17.59 -31.85 9.86
C PRO A 361 16.38 -30.91 9.81
N ALA A 362 15.18 -31.45 9.57
CA ALA A 362 13.96 -30.65 9.44
C ALA A 362 13.69 -29.73 10.64
N GLY A 363 13.99 -30.20 11.87
CA GLY A 363 13.83 -29.40 13.09
C GLY A 363 14.75 -28.17 13.20
N ALA A 364 15.83 -28.12 12.40
CA ALA A 364 16.76 -26.99 12.32
C ALA A 364 16.61 -26.19 11.02
N ALA A 365 15.60 -26.50 10.20
CA ALA A 365 15.39 -25.90 8.88
C ALA A 365 14.33 -24.78 8.87
N ASP A 366 13.77 -24.43 10.03
CA ASP A 366 12.65 -23.52 10.18
C ASP A 366 12.93 -22.43 11.23
N TYR A 367 12.61 -21.19 10.90
CA TYR A 367 12.71 -20.06 11.83
C TYR A 367 11.38 -19.83 12.52
N ARG A 368 11.35 -20.04 13.84
CA ARG A 368 10.17 -19.78 14.66
C ARG A 368 10.35 -18.52 15.49
N PRO A 369 9.38 -17.59 15.48
CA PRO A 369 9.49 -16.36 16.25
C PRO A 369 9.31 -16.68 17.75
N VAL A 370 10.22 -16.15 18.54
CA VAL A 370 10.20 -16.17 20.01
C VAL A 370 10.20 -14.73 20.52
N PRO A 371 9.60 -14.43 21.69
CA PRO A 371 9.59 -13.07 22.21
C PRO A 371 10.99 -12.46 22.21
N LEU A 372 11.11 -11.23 21.72
CA LEU A 372 12.37 -10.50 21.79
C LEU A 372 12.66 -10.16 23.25
N GLU A 373 13.88 -10.44 23.71
CA GLU A 373 14.32 -9.99 25.03
C GLU A 373 14.18 -8.47 25.09
N THR A 374 13.34 -7.99 26.00
CA THR A 374 13.38 -6.58 26.38
C THR A 374 14.73 -6.40 27.07
N PRO A 375 15.58 -5.44 26.68
CA PRO A 375 16.79 -5.16 27.44
C PRO A 375 16.36 -5.01 28.90
N SER A 376 16.83 -5.88 29.78
CA SER A 376 16.42 -5.79 31.17
C SER A 376 16.85 -4.40 31.65
N ASP A 377 15.96 -3.68 32.33
CA ASP A 377 16.34 -2.67 33.31
C ASP A 377 17.07 -3.39 34.46
N ALA A 378 18.26 -3.93 34.16
CA ALA A 378 19.20 -4.34 35.17
C ALA A 378 19.73 -3.04 35.76
N ALA A 379 18.97 -2.50 36.72
CA ALA A 379 19.52 -1.58 37.69
C ALA A 379 20.81 -2.23 38.21
N PRO A 380 21.97 -1.56 38.14
CA PRO A 380 23.16 -2.09 38.75
C PRO A 380 22.86 -2.23 40.23
N THR A 381 22.87 -3.48 40.72
CA THR A 381 22.89 -3.76 42.15
C THR A 381 24.07 -3.01 42.74
N ALA A 382 23.80 -1.88 43.39
CA ALA A 382 24.76 -1.20 44.22
C ALA A 382 25.14 -2.18 45.33
N GLY A 383 26.33 -2.78 45.21
CA GLY A 383 26.92 -3.57 46.25
C GLY A 383 27.02 -2.73 47.51
N ALA A 384 26.28 -3.13 48.54
CA ALA A 384 26.45 -2.59 49.87
C ALA A 384 27.86 -2.95 50.36
N ARG A 385 28.63 -1.93 50.74
CA ARG A 385 29.80 -2.06 51.61
C ARG A 385 29.34 -2.22 53.05
#